data_AF-A0A7W9FF92-F1
#
_entry.id   AF-A0A7W9FF92-F1
#
_cell.length_a   1.000
_cell.length_b   1.000
_cell.length_c   1.000
_cell.angle_alpha   90.00
_cell.angle_beta   90.00
_cell.angle_gamma   90.00
#
_symmetry.space_group_name_H-M   'P 1'
#
loop_
_entity.id
_entity.type
_entity.pdbx_description
1 polymer ?
#
loop_
_entity_poly.entity_id
_entity_poly.type
_entity_poly.pdbx_seq_one_letter_code
_entity_poly.pdbx_strand_id
1 'polypeptide(L)'
;MTASRTGFTRAPAGDRVFPGLAIAMVLIVVAGFSVQLATGRSSFEAPLLVHAHAVVFMGWLAIFLVQNLLIFTGQVRWHRPLGWLAALWLGPMLVLGWMVTEAMVTAGRVPFFFRPLQFLVFDPLSLVTFVGLTIAAIVLRRSTDWHRRLHYSAMAILLGPGVGRLLPLPLLVPWAWEATAVVTLLFPVIGMAVDWFRTRRIHPAWVWGLGVQVAMIVAIEALTWSPAGTLLYNAVVAGTSGAAVAALDFPPPPGPPPAPAPGPGSGA
;
A
#
# COMPACT_ATOMS: atom_id res chain seq x y z
N MET A 1 62.01 -17.13 12.11
CA MET A 1 60.62 -17.63 11.97
C MET A 1 59.70 -16.65 12.67
N THR A 2 59.10 -15.73 11.94
CA THR A 2 58.26 -14.66 12.50
C THR A 2 56.83 -14.94 12.06
N ALA A 3 55.99 -15.34 13.02
CA ALA A 3 54.62 -15.77 12.78
C ALA A 3 53.76 -14.59 12.28
N SER A 4 53.28 -14.71 11.05
CA SER A 4 52.24 -13.87 10.46
C SER A 4 50.92 -14.11 11.18
N ARG A 5 50.47 -13.14 11.99
CA ARG A 5 49.10 -13.09 12.51
C ARG A 5 48.16 -12.82 11.34
N THR A 6 47.54 -13.86 10.82
CA THR A 6 46.37 -13.76 9.94
C THR A 6 45.20 -13.23 10.77
N GLY A 7 45.03 -11.91 10.75
CA GLY A 7 43.81 -11.28 11.22
C GLY A 7 42.65 -11.80 10.38
N PHE A 8 41.77 -12.60 11.00
CA PHE A 8 40.42 -12.83 10.47
C PHE A 8 39.73 -11.46 10.39
N THR A 9 39.79 -10.83 9.23
CA THR A 9 38.91 -9.70 8.92
C THR A 9 37.49 -10.22 9.00
N ARG A 10 36.79 -9.89 10.09
CA ARG A 10 35.36 -10.09 10.22
C ARG A 10 34.72 -9.46 8.98
N ALA A 11 34.04 -10.26 8.16
CA ALA A 11 33.28 -9.73 7.03
C ALA A 11 32.41 -8.57 7.54
N PRO A 12 32.32 -7.44 6.83
CA PRO A 12 31.52 -6.31 7.28
C PRO A 12 30.12 -6.85 7.58
N ALA A 13 29.62 -6.61 8.80
CA ALA A 13 28.26 -6.98 9.15
C ALA A 13 27.35 -6.44 8.04
N GLY A 14 26.63 -7.33 7.35
CA GLY A 14 25.78 -6.94 6.22
C GLY A 14 24.92 -5.74 6.62
N ASP A 15 24.76 -4.77 5.72
CA ASP A 15 24.00 -3.56 6.02
C ASP A 15 22.58 -3.93 6.50
N ARG A 16 22.31 -3.68 7.79
CA ARG A 16 21.07 -4.07 8.47
C ARG A 16 19.89 -3.15 8.18
N VAL A 17 20.10 -2.00 7.53
CA VAL A 17 19.02 -1.01 7.41
C VAL A 17 17.91 -1.48 6.51
N PHE A 18 18.21 -2.00 5.33
CA PHE A 18 17.18 -2.52 4.44
C PHE A 18 16.38 -3.64 5.15
N PRO A 19 16.95 -4.78 5.58
CA PRO A 19 16.15 -5.80 6.26
C PRO A 19 15.39 -5.27 7.50
N GLY A 20 15.94 -4.32 8.25
CA GLY A 20 15.23 -3.64 9.34
C GLY A 20 13.99 -2.85 8.88
N LEU A 21 14.13 -2.08 7.80
CA LEU A 21 13.01 -1.37 7.16
C LEU A 21 11.97 -2.35 6.63
N ALA A 22 12.38 -3.46 5.99
CA ALA A 22 11.44 -4.47 5.51
C ALA A 22 10.63 -5.09 6.65
N ILE A 23 11.29 -5.42 7.77
CA ILE A 23 10.61 -5.92 8.97
C ILE A 23 9.59 -4.88 9.47
N ALA A 24 9.99 -3.62 9.61
CA ALA A 24 9.08 -2.56 10.07
C ALA A 24 7.84 -2.41 9.17
N MET A 25 8.04 -2.39 7.85
CA MET A 25 6.97 -2.30 6.85
C MET A 25 5.99 -3.48 6.96
N VAL A 26 6.51 -4.70 7.07
CA VAL A 26 5.68 -5.92 7.22
C VAL A 26 4.92 -5.90 8.54
N LEU A 27 5.58 -5.54 9.64
CA LEU A 27 4.95 -5.47 10.96
C LEU A 27 3.82 -4.44 11.00
N ILE A 28 3.95 -3.30 10.32
CA ILE A 28 2.88 -2.29 10.24
C ILE A 28 1.64 -2.87 9.55
N VAL A 29 1.81 -3.57 8.43
CA VAL A 29 0.66 -4.16 7.72
C VAL A 29 0.03 -5.26 8.58
N VAL A 30 0.83 -6.19 9.10
CA VAL A 30 0.33 -7.28 9.95
C VAL A 30 -0.40 -6.71 11.18
N ALA A 31 0.20 -5.74 11.89
CA ALA A 31 -0.42 -5.10 13.04
C ALA A 31 -1.74 -4.43 12.70
N GLY A 32 -1.81 -3.70 11.57
CA GLY A 32 -3.04 -3.06 11.11
C GLY A 32 -4.18 -4.06 10.93
N PHE A 33 -3.94 -5.18 10.24
CA PHE A 33 -4.96 -6.21 10.07
C PHE A 33 -5.27 -6.98 11.36
N SER A 34 -4.26 -7.29 12.18
CA SER A 34 -4.44 -7.99 13.45
C SER A 34 -5.29 -7.18 14.45
N VAL A 35 -5.08 -5.86 14.54
CA VAL A 35 -5.90 -4.99 15.41
C VAL A 35 -7.36 -4.98 14.97
N GLN A 36 -7.62 -4.93 13.67
CA GLN A 36 -9.00 -4.93 13.14
C GLN A 36 -9.71 -6.26 13.38
N LEU A 37 -9.00 -7.38 13.25
CA LEU A 37 -9.52 -8.70 13.60
C LEU A 37 -9.78 -8.82 15.11
N ALA A 38 -8.81 -8.43 15.95
CA ALA A 38 -8.93 -8.51 17.41
C ALA A 38 -10.04 -7.61 17.98
N THR A 39 -10.40 -6.53 17.29
CA THR A 39 -11.48 -5.62 17.67
C THR A 39 -12.82 -5.93 17.01
N GLY A 40 -12.93 -7.07 16.30
CA GLY A 40 -14.18 -7.52 15.68
C GLY A 40 -14.65 -6.71 14.48
N ARG A 41 -13.80 -5.81 13.94
CA ARG A 41 -14.10 -5.01 12.73
C ARG A 41 -13.76 -5.78 11.43
N SER A 42 -13.14 -6.94 11.56
CA SER A 42 -12.89 -7.90 10.47
C SER A 42 -13.19 -9.30 10.97
N SER A 43 -13.62 -10.20 10.07
CA SER A 43 -13.94 -11.58 10.40
C SER A 43 -13.52 -12.53 9.28
N PHE A 44 -13.44 -13.83 9.59
CA PHE A 44 -13.20 -14.87 8.59
C PHE A 44 -14.46 -15.26 7.80
N GLU A 45 -15.63 -14.68 8.11
CA GLU A 45 -16.89 -14.86 7.37
C GLU A 45 -16.94 -14.02 6.08
N ALA A 46 -15.82 -13.40 5.70
CA ALA A 46 -15.70 -12.65 4.47
C ALA A 46 -15.86 -13.55 3.22
N PRO A 47 -16.33 -12.99 2.07
CA PRO A 47 -16.42 -13.75 0.82
C PRO A 47 -15.08 -14.34 0.37
N LEU A 48 -15.12 -15.43 -0.39
CA LEU A 48 -13.93 -16.12 -0.91
C LEU A 48 -12.98 -15.18 -1.67
N LEU A 49 -13.52 -14.20 -2.40
CA LEU A 49 -12.72 -13.17 -3.10
C LEU A 49 -11.80 -12.40 -2.14
N VAL A 50 -12.30 -12.05 -0.95
CA VAL A 50 -11.53 -11.33 0.07
C VAL A 50 -10.45 -12.23 0.67
N HIS A 51 -10.72 -13.53 0.87
CA HIS A 51 -9.71 -14.49 1.31
C HIS A 51 -8.61 -14.69 0.27
N ALA A 52 -8.98 -14.83 -1.02
CA ALA A 52 -8.01 -14.93 -2.12
C ALA A 52 -7.11 -13.70 -2.19
N HIS A 53 -7.71 -12.50 -2.11
CA HIS A 53 -6.99 -11.24 -2.01
C HIS A 53 -6.04 -11.23 -0.80
N ALA A 54 -6.53 -11.58 0.39
CA ALA A 54 -5.72 -11.60 1.62
C ALA A 54 -4.52 -12.55 1.50
N VAL A 55 -4.71 -13.77 0.98
CA VAL A 55 -3.63 -14.74 0.78
C VAL A 55 -2.57 -14.20 -0.17
N VAL A 56 -2.98 -13.61 -1.30
CA VAL A 56 -2.04 -13.11 -2.30
C VAL A 56 -1.24 -11.92 -1.77
N PHE A 57 -1.88 -10.97 -1.07
CA PHE A 57 -1.21 -9.78 -0.55
C PHE A 57 -0.36 -10.08 0.70
N MET A 58 -0.82 -10.93 1.62
CA MET A 58 0.01 -11.40 2.74
C MET A 58 1.18 -12.27 2.25
N GLY A 59 0.95 -13.08 1.21
CA GLY A 59 2.00 -13.82 0.51
C GLY A 59 3.06 -12.88 -0.08
N TRP A 60 2.66 -11.75 -0.66
CA TRP A 60 3.61 -10.74 -1.13
C TRP A 60 4.47 -10.17 0.01
N LEU A 61 3.90 -9.88 1.18
CA LEU A 61 4.68 -9.43 2.34
C LEU A 61 5.74 -10.45 2.75
N ALA A 62 5.38 -11.74 2.77
CA ALA A 62 6.30 -12.83 3.07
C ALA A 62 7.42 -12.90 2.02
N ILE A 63 7.08 -12.84 0.72
CA ILE A 63 8.06 -12.81 -0.36
C ILE A 63 9.00 -11.61 -0.18
N PHE A 64 8.47 -10.40 0.00
CA PHE A 64 9.26 -9.18 0.17
C PHE A 64 10.24 -9.28 1.36
N LEU A 65 9.76 -9.77 2.51
CA LEU A 65 10.59 -9.98 3.69
C LEU A 65 11.69 -11.01 3.45
N VAL A 66 11.32 -12.19 2.94
CA VAL A 66 12.26 -13.27 2.66
C VAL A 66 13.30 -12.83 1.64
N GLN A 67 12.93 -12.06 0.61
CA GLN A 67 13.88 -11.52 -0.36
C GLN A 67 14.97 -10.67 0.29
N ASN A 68 14.58 -9.80 1.24
CA ASN A 68 15.53 -8.98 1.98
C ASN A 68 16.43 -9.82 2.90
N LEU A 69 15.86 -10.82 3.60
CA LEU A 69 16.62 -11.71 4.48
C LEU A 69 17.60 -12.61 3.71
N LEU A 70 17.21 -13.09 2.53
CA LEU A 70 18.08 -13.90 1.67
C LEU A 70 19.29 -13.12 1.20
N ILE A 71 19.12 -11.85 0.79
CA ILE A 71 20.26 -10.99 0.45
C ILE A 71 21.12 -10.66 1.67
N PHE A 72 20.51 -10.33 2.80
CA PHE A 72 21.23 -10.04 4.05
C PHE A 72 22.08 -11.24 4.53
N THR A 73 21.58 -12.46 4.37
CA THR A 73 22.28 -13.71 4.73
C THR A 73 23.18 -14.26 3.61
N GLY A 74 23.32 -13.56 2.48
CA GLY A 74 24.16 -13.98 1.35
C GLY A 74 23.60 -15.16 0.54
N GLN A 75 22.36 -15.55 0.74
CA GLN A 75 21.70 -16.68 0.08
C GLN A 75 21.15 -16.33 -1.31
N VAL A 76 22.00 -15.77 -2.17
CA VAL A 76 21.64 -15.31 -3.52
C VAL A 76 21.04 -16.42 -4.40
N ARG A 77 21.44 -17.68 -4.16
CA ARG A 77 20.90 -18.87 -4.86
C ARG A 77 19.38 -19.01 -4.74
N TRP A 78 18.79 -18.56 -3.62
CA TRP A 78 17.35 -18.61 -3.38
C TRP A 78 16.67 -17.28 -3.73
N HIS A 79 17.37 -16.16 -3.57
CA HIS A 79 16.84 -14.83 -3.92
C HIS A 79 16.38 -14.76 -5.39
N ARG A 80 17.20 -15.26 -6.31
CA ARG A 80 16.93 -15.21 -7.75
C ARG A 80 15.66 -15.98 -8.18
N PRO A 81 15.51 -17.29 -7.89
CA PRO A 81 14.31 -18.02 -8.28
C PRO A 81 13.05 -17.49 -7.57
N LEU A 82 13.15 -17.14 -6.27
CA LEU A 82 12.04 -16.50 -5.57
C LEU A 82 11.68 -15.14 -6.19
N GLY A 83 12.65 -14.45 -6.81
CA GLY A 83 12.44 -13.15 -7.47
C GLY A 83 11.60 -13.28 -8.73
N TRP A 84 11.76 -14.38 -9.47
CA TRP A 84 10.91 -14.69 -10.62
C TRP A 84 9.52 -15.14 -10.20
N LEU A 85 9.40 -15.90 -9.10
CA LEU A 85 8.09 -16.18 -8.50
C LEU A 85 7.40 -14.86 -8.09
N ALA A 86 8.13 -13.94 -7.46
CA ALA A 86 7.62 -12.61 -7.11
C ALA A 86 7.15 -11.84 -8.35
N ALA A 87 7.90 -11.86 -9.45
CA ALA A 87 7.51 -11.20 -10.69
C ALA A 87 6.19 -11.78 -11.26
N LEU A 88 6.03 -13.11 -11.24
CA LEU A 88 4.77 -13.77 -11.62
C LEU A 88 3.62 -13.39 -10.66
N TRP A 89 3.93 -13.23 -9.36
CA TRP A 89 2.97 -12.89 -8.32
C TRP A 89 2.28 -11.54 -8.51
N LEU A 90 2.89 -10.62 -9.29
CA LEU A 90 2.31 -9.32 -9.60
C LEU A 90 0.99 -9.41 -10.37
N GLY A 91 0.82 -10.43 -11.22
CA GLY A 91 -0.41 -10.63 -11.99
C GLY A 91 -1.63 -10.85 -11.09
N PRO A 92 -1.63 -11.87 -10.21
CA PRO A 92 -2.70 -12.07 -9.23
C PRO A 92 -2.95 -10.87 -8.32
N MET A 93 -1.91 -10.12 -7.92
CA MET A 93 -2.08 -8.90 -7.11
C MET A 93 -2.89 -7.83 -7.84
N LEU A 94 -2.59 -7.58 -9.12
CA LEU A 94 -3.34 -6.62 -9.94
C LEU A 94 -4.80 -7.02 -10.09
N VAL A 95 -5.04 -8.29 -10.46
CA VAL A 95 -6.39 -8.80 -10.71
C VAL A 95 -7.24 -8.78 -9.43
N LEU A 96 -6.73 -9.38 -8.35
CA LEU A 96 -7.49 -9.50 -7.10
C LEU A 96 -7.66 -8.17 -6.37
N GLY A 97 -6.69 -7.26 -6.48
CA GLY A 97 -6.84 -5.92 -5.95
C GLY A 97 -7.95 -5.15 -6.65
N TRP A 98 -7.95 -5.14 -7.99
CA TRP A 98 -9.02 -4.52 -8.77
C TRP A 98 -10.39 -5.12 -8.45
N MET A 99 -10.49 -6.46 -8.48
CA MET A 99 -11.76 -7.15 -8.22
C MET A 99 -12.34 -6.86 -6.85
N VAL A 100 -11.51 -6.76 -5.80
CA VAL A 100 -11.99 -6.40 -4.45
C VAL A 100 -12.48 -4.96 -4.41
N THR A 101 -11.74 -4.01 -4.99
CA THR A 101 -12.19 -2.60 -5.06
C THR A 101 -13.52 -2.48 -5.79
N GLU A 102 -13.64 -3.10 -6.96
CA GLU A 102 -14.87 -3.13 -7.75
C GLU A 102 -16.03 -3.76 -6.95
N ALA A 103 -15.81 -4.92 -6.33
CA ALA A 103 -16.82 -5.59 -5.51
C ALA A 103 -17.28 -4.73 -4.32
N MET A 104 -16.39 -3.98 -3.68
CA MET A 104 -16.75 -3.08 -2.58
C MET A 104 -17.57 -1.87 -3.07
N VAL A 105 -17.15 -1.27 -4.19
CA VAL A 105 -17.82 -0.11 -4.79
C VAL A 105 -19.21 -0.49 -5.31
N THR A 106 -19.30 -1.58 -6.08
CA THR A 106 -20.58 -2.08 -6.61
C THR A 106 -21.54 -2.55 -5.52
N ALA A 107 -21.04 -3.03 -4.38
CA ALA A 107 -21.87 -3.38 -3.23
C ALA A 107 -22.30 -2.17 -2.38
N GLY A 108 -21.74 -0.98 -2.61
CA GLY A 108 -21.95 0.19 -1.74
C GLY A 108 -21.32 0.03 -0.35
N ARG A 109 -20.21 -0.70 -0.25
CA ARG A 109 -19.54 -1.07 1.02
C ARG A 109 -18.16 -0.44 1.18
N VAL A 110 -17.86 0.62 0.43
CA VAL A 110 -16.65 1.42 0.63
C VAL A 110 -16.64 1.94 2.09
N PRO A 111 -15.50 1.91 2.80
CA PRO A 111 -15.44 2.43 4.16
C PRO A 111 -15.90 3.89 4.19
N PHE A 112 -16.78 4.22 5.14
CA PHE A 112 -17.50 5.50 5.19
C PHE A 112 -16.61 6.75 5.30
N PHE A 113 -15.33 6.58 5.63
CA PHE A 113 -14.33 7.64 5.67
C PHE A 113 -13.59 7.85 4.34
N PHE A 114 -13.98 7.15 3.27
CA PHE A 114 -13.54 7.39 1.90
C PHE A 114 -14.71 7.75 0.99
N ARG A 115 -14.44 8.57 -0.02
CA ARG A 115 -15.38 8.81 -1.12
C ARG A 115 -15.38 7.59 -2.06
N PRO A 116 -16.53 7.05 -2.47
CA PRO A 116 -16.58 5.86 -3.33
C PRO A 116 -15.82 5.98 -4.66
N LEU A 117 -15.91 7.13 -5.34
CA LEU A 117 -15.16 7.38 -6.57
C LEU A 117 -13.65 7.48 -6.30
N GLN A 118 -13.24 8.20 -5.25
CA GLN A 118 -11.82 8.27 -4.88
C GLN A 118 -11.28 6.87 -4.60
N PHE A 119 -12.02 6.03 -3.87
CA PHE A 119 -11.68 4.64 -3.58
C PHE A 119 -11.56 3.77 -4.84
N LEU A 120 -12.53 3.87 -5.75
CA LEU A 120 -12.50 3.18 -7.04
C LEU A 120 -11.25 3.52 -7.87
N VAL A 121 -10.76 4.76 -7.75
CA VAL A 121 -9.60 5.24 -8.50
C VAL A 121 -8.28 4.91 -7.78
N PHE A 122 -8.18 5.21 -6.49
CA PHE A 122 -6.89 5.18 -5.80
C PHE A 122 -6.33 3.78 -5.64
N ASP A 123 -7.17 2.77 -5.38
CA ASP A 123 -6.73 1.39 -5.16
C ASP A 123 -6.06 0.82 -6.43
N PRO A 124 -6.72 0.82 -7.62
CA PRO A 124 -6.10 0.40 -8.87
C PRO A 124 -4.86 1.20 -9.26
N LEU A 125 -4.89 2.54 -9.15
CA LEU A 125 -3.75 3.37 -9.52
C LEU A 125 -2.55 3.12 -8.59
N SER A 126 -2.79 2.88 -7.30
CA SER A 126 -1.76 2.46 -6.33
C SER A 126 -1.12 1.15 -6.74
N LEU A 127 -1.93 0.17 -7.13
CA LEU A 127 -1.46 -1.14 -7.60
C LEU A 127 -0.64 -1.06 -8.89
N VAL A 128 -1.13 -0.32 -9.89
CA VAL A 128 -0.40 -0.10 -11.15
C VAL A 128 0.94 0.59 -10.88
N THR A 129 0.96 1.57 -9.99
CA THR A 129 2.18 2.30 -9.63
C THR A 129 3.17 1.40 -8.88
N PHE A 130 2.70 0.61 -7.93
CA PHE A 130 3.49 -0.42 -7.23
C PHE A 130 4.10 -1.42 -8.23
N VAL A 131 3.30 -1.94 -9.16
CA VAL A 131 3.79 -2.87 -10.19
C VAL A 131 4.80 -2.19 -11.11
N GLY A 132 4.54 -0.96 -11.56
CA GLY A 132 5.46 -0.19 -12.39
C GLY A 132 6.82 0.02 -11.72
N LEU A 133 6.84 0.44 -10.45
CA LEU A 133 8.08 0.59 -9.68
C LEU A 133 8.79 -0.75 -9.44
N THR A 134 8.04 -1.82 -9.22
CA THR A 134 8.58 -3.17 -9.06
C THR A 134 9.21 -3.68 -10.35
N ILE A 135 8.56 -3.48 -11.50
CA ILE A 135 9.11 -3.79 -12.82
C ILE A 135 10.38 -2.97 -13.07
N ALA A 136 10.36 -1.66 -12.80
CA ALA A 136 11.53 -0.82 -12.92
C ALA A 136 12.70 -1.32 -12.05
N ALA A 137 12.42 -1.75 -10.82
CA ALA A 137 13.40 -2.35 -9.93
C ALA A 137 13.99 -3.65 -10.50
N ILE A 138 13.17 -4.50 -11.13
CA ILE A 138 13.59 -5.76 -11.78
C ILE A 138 14.41 -5.49 -13.04
N VAL A 139 14.01 -4.51 -13.87
CA VAL A 139 14.78 -4.08 -15.05
C VAL A 139 16.17 -3.61 -14.63
N LEU A 140 16.23 -2.80 -13.56
CA LEU A 140 17.46 -2.27 -12.98
C LEU A 140 18.14 -3.23 -11.99
N ARG A 141 17.82 -4.53 -11.98
CA ARG A 141 18.39 -5.53 -11.04
C ARG A 141 19.92 -5.65 -11.05
N ARG A 142 20.58 -5.24 -12.14
CA ARG A 142 22.05 -5.20 -12.24
C ARG A 142 22.66 -4.00 -11.51
N SER A 143 21.87 -2.95 -11.29
CA SER A 143 22.22 -1.80 -10.45
C SER A 143 21.55 -1.98 -9.09
N THR A 144 22.21 -2.74 -8.21
CA THR A 144 21.64 -3.16 -6.92
C THR A 144 21.20 -1.98 -6.03
N ASP A 145 21.84 -0.82 -6.19
CA ASP A 145 21.44 0.43 -5.54
C ASP A 145 20.07 0.95 -5.97
N TRP A 146 19.77 0.90 -7.26
CA TRP A 146 18.45 1.23 -7.80
C TRP A 146 17.43 0.16 -7.43
N HIS A 147 17.78 -1.11 -7.66
CA HIS A 147 16.92 -2.25 -7.42
C HIS A 147 16.31 -2.24 -6.02
N ARG A 148 17.14 -2.11 -4.97
CA ARG A 148 16.64 -2.10 -3.59
C ARG A 148 15.74 -0.89 -3.34
N ARG A 149 16.19 0.32 -3.64
CA ARG A 149 15.46 1.56 -3.30
C ARG A 149 14.12 1.69 -4.02
N LEU A 150 14.04 1.23 -5.28
CA LEU A 150 12.79 1.18 -6.01
C LEU A 150 11.82 0.15 -5.42
N HIS A 151 12.28 -1.05 -5.03
CA HIS A 151 11.42 -2.01 -4.35
C HIS A 151 10.91 -1.51 -2.99
N TYR A 152 11.72 -0.78 -2.23
CA TYR A 152 11.25 -0.13 -0.99
C TYR A 152 10.20 0.95 -1.26
N SER A 153 10.42 1.77 -2.29
CA SER A 153 9.46 2.79 -2.70
C SER A 153 8.15 2.16 -3.18
N ALA A 154 8.22 1.05 -3.91
CA ALA A 154 7.04 0.28 -4.32
C ALA A 154 6.30 -0.29 -3.11
N MET A 155 7.01 -0.93 -2.18
CA MET A 155 6.41 -1.51 -0.98
C MET A 155 5.75 -0.45 -0.09
N ALA A 156 6.26 0.79 -0.07
CA ALA A 156 5.67 1.89 0.70
C ALA A 156 4.22 2.19 0.27
N ILE A 157 3.91 2.07 -1.01
CA ILE A 157 2.55 2.23 -1.55
C ILE A 157 1.60 1.20 -0.91
N LEU A 158 2.04 -0.05 -0.80
CA LEU A 158 1.24 -1.14 -0.24
C LEU A 158 1.06 -1.06 1.28
N LEU A 159 1.69 -0.09 1.96
CA LEU A 159 1.45 0.14 3.38
C LEU A 159 0.12 0.84 3.65
N GLY A 160 -0.49 1.51 2.67
CA GLY A 160 -1.72 2.30 2.83
C GLY A 160 -2.82 1.55 3.59
N PRO A 161 -3.19 0.31 3.19
CA PRO A 161 -4.18 -0.49 3.91
C PRO A 161 -3.79 -0.84 5.36
N GLY A 162 -2.50 -1.07 5.64
CA GLY A 162 -2.01 -1.35 6.98
C GLY A 162 -2.03 -0.10 7.88
N VAL A 163 -1.51 1.00 7.36
CA VAL A 163 -1.46 2.31 8.02
C VAL A 163 -2.88 2.83 8.30
N GLY A 164 -3.78 2.79 7.31
CA GLY A 164 -5.16 3.26 7.47
C GLY A 164 -5.97 2.46 8.50
N ARG A 165 -5.53 1.24 8.83
CA ARG A 165 -6.12 0.44 9.91
C ARG A 165 -5.59 0.79 11.31
N LEU A 166 -4.43 1.45 11.39
CA LEU A 166 -3.81 1.90 12.64
C LEU A 166 -4.13 3.37 12.95
N LEU A 167 -4.36 4.18 11.93
CA LEU A 167 -4.80 5.57 12.08
C LEU A 167 -6.28 5.65 12.47
N PRO A 168 -6.69 6.68 13.23
CA PRO A 168 -8.10 6.90 13.58
C PRO A 168 -8.87 7.55 12.41
N LEU A 169 -8.88 6.92 11.22
CA LEU A 169 -9.43 7.49 9.99
C LEU A 169 -10.86 8.05 10.09
N PRO A 170 -11.81 7.45 10.85
CA PRO A 170 -13.13 8.05 11.07
C PRO A 170 -13.10 9.46 11.67
N LEU A 171 -12.11 9.77 12.51
CA LEU A 171 -11.93 11.09 13.11
C LEU A 171 -11.24 12.09 12.18
N LEU A 172 -10.70 11.60 11.06
CA LEU A 172 -9.93 12.41 10.12
C LEU A 172 -10.72 12.80 8.89
N VAL A 173 -11.99 12.41 8.74
CA VAL A 173 -12.85 12.85 7.62
C VAL A 173 -12.88 14.39 7.56
N PRO A 174 -12.66 15.02 6.38
CA PRO A 174 -12.53 14.43 5.04
C PRO A 174 -11.10 14.00 4.62
N TRP A 175 -10.11 14.16 5.49
CA TRP A 175 -8.67 14.00 5.25
C TRP A 175 -8.11 12.57 5.46
N ALA A 176 -8.97 11.54 5.50
CA ALA A 176 -8.53 10.17 5.81
C ALA A 176 -7.55 9.60 4.77
N TRP A 177 -7.80 9.91 3.49
CA TRP A 177 -6.92 9.56 2.39
C TRP A 177 -5.56 10.26 2.49
N GLU A 178 -5.58 11.57 2.65
CA GLU A 178 -4.40 12.43 2.71
C GLU A 178 -3.53 12.08 3.91
N ALA A 179 -4.13 11.84 5.09
CA ALA A 179 -3.41 11.40 6.28
C ALA A 179 -2.69 10.06 6.04
N THR A 180 -3.37 9.11 5.40
CA THR A 180 -2.76 7.82 5.05
C THR A 180 -1.63 8.00 4.04
N ALA A 181 -1.86 8.79 2.98
CA ALA A 181 -0.88 9.07 1.94
C ALA A 181 0.37 9.76 2.49
N VAL A 182 0.22 10.75 3.38
CA VAL A 182 1.37 11.41 4.03
C VAL A 182 2.21 10.39 4.80
N VAL A 183 1.57 9.52 5.59
CA VAL A 183 2.30 8.53 6.38
C VAL A 183 3.01 7.50 5.49
N THR A 184 2.41 7.06 4.38
CA THR A 184 3.07 6.12 3.45
C THR A 184 4.24 6.79 2.70
N LEU A 185 4.13 8.07 2.34
CA LEU A 185 5.22 8.85 1.74
C LEU A 185 6.40 9.06 2.69
N LEU A 186 6.22 8.96 4.01
CA LEU A 186 7.34 9.04 4.95
C LEU A 186 8.36 7.90 4.76
N PHE A 187 7.96 6.74 4.24
CA PHE A 187 8.87 5.60 4.08
C PHE A 187 10.00 5.84 3.07
N PRO A 188 9.75 6.28 1.82
CA PRO A 188 10.83 6.69 0.93
C PRO A 188 11.63 7.88 1.48
N VAL A 189 11.00 8.81 2.22
CA VAL A 189 11.70 9.93 2.87
C VAL A 189 12.65 9.46 3.98
N ILE A 190 12.25 8.47 4.79
CA ILE A 190 13.12 7.81 5.77
C ILE A 190 14.30 7.15 5.04
N GLY A 191 14.05 6.51 3.89
CA GLY A 191 15.11 5.96 3.03
C GLY A 191 16.10 7.02 2.53
N MET A 192 15.60 8.19 2.11
CA MET A 192 16.44 9.34 1.74
C MET A 192 17.27 9.86 2.92
N ALA A 193 16.65 9.98 4.10
CA ALA A 193 17.33 10.41 5.31
C ALA A 193 18.45 9.44 5.71
N VAL A 194 18.20 8.13 5.65
CA VAL A 194 19.22 7.09 5.86
C VAL A 194 20.40 7.27 4.91
N ASP A 195 20.14 7.43 3.60
CA ASP A 195 21.17 7.62 2.58
C ASP A 195 21.99 8.89 2.87
N TRP A 196 21.32 9.99 3.22
CA TRP A 196 21.95 11.24 3.61
C TRP A 196 22.84 11.09 4.84
N PHE A 197 22.35 10.48 5.91
CA PHE A 197 23.13 10.33 7.15
C PHE A 197 24.35 9.41 6.97
N ARG A 198 24.27 8.41 6.08
CA ARG A 198 25.36 7.45 5.86
C ARG A 198 26.37 7.89 4.82
N THR A 199 25.92 8.54 3.76
CA THR A 199 26.76 8.81 2.57
C THR A 199 26.80 10.28 2.17
N ARG A 200 26.04 11.15 2.86
CA ARG A 200 25.85 12.58 2.52
C ARG A 200 25.33 12.81 1.10
N ARG A 201 24.69 11.81 0.52
CA ARG A 201 24.09 11.86 -0.83
C ARG A 201 22.79 11.09 -0.83
N ILE A 202 21.74 11.68 -1.36
CA ILE A 202 20.47 10.99 -1.59
C ILE A 202 20.55 10.31 -2.95
N HIS A 203 20.35 8.99 -3.00
CA HIS A 203 20.41 8.27 -4.26
C HIS A 203 19.19 8.63 -5.15
N PRO A 204 19.37 8.89 -6.47
CA PRO A 204 18.28 9.31 -7.36
C PRO A 204 17.07 8.38 -7.40
N ALA A 205 17.27 7.07 -7.17
CA ALA A 205 16.18 6.09 -7.08
C ALA A 205 15.10 6.46 -6.06
N TRP A 206 15.46 7.08 -4.93
CA TRP A 206 14.46 7.55 -3.98
C TRP A 206 13.65 8.71 -4.53
N VAL A 207 14.28 9.63 -5.26
CA VAL A 207 13.61 10.79 -5.86
C VAL A 207 12.63 10.33 -6.92
N TRP A 208 13.01 9.36 -7.76
CA TRP A 208 12.09 8.74 -8.72
C TRP A 208 10.97 7.97 -8.05
N GLY A 209 11.27 7.15 -7.03
CA GLY A 209 10.26 6.41 -6.27
C GLY A 209 9.25 7.33 -5.58
N LEU A 210 9.71 8.43 -5.00
CA LEU A 210 8.85 9.45 -4.38
C LEU A 210 8.07 10.24 -5.43
N GLY A 211 8.74 10.71 -6.48
CA GLY A 211 8.13 11.51 -7.55
C GLY A 211 7.02 10.75 -8.28
N VAL A 212 7.20 9.45 -8.55
CA VAL A 212 6.17 8.59 -9.13
C VAL A 212 4.96 8.43 -8.20
N GLN A 213 5.18 8.30 -6.89
CA GLN A 213 4.07 8.26 -5.91
C GLN A 213 3.32 9.59 -5.81
N VAL A 214 4.03 10.71 -5.85
CA VAL A 214 3.41 12.04 -5.89
C VAL A 214 2.60 12.22 -7.19
N ALA A 215 3.15 11.82 -8.33
CA ALA A 215 2.44 11.85 -9.61
C ALA A 215 1.19 10.96 -9.59
N MET A 216 1.26 9.80 -8.97
CA MET A 216 0.11 8.92 -8.74
C MET A 216 -0.96 9.61 -7.90
N ILE A 217 -0.61 10.26 -6.79
CA ILE A 217 -1.56 11.01 -5.94
C ILE A 217 -2.23 12.14 -6.75
N VAL A 218 -1.46 12.89 -7.53
CA VAL A 218 -2.00 13.94 -8.40
C VAL A 218 -2.96 13.35 -9.45
N ALA A 219 -2.63 12.21 -10.05
CA ALA A 219 -3.49 11.54 -11.01
C ALA A 219 -4.79 11.03 -10.38
N ILE A 220 -4.73 10.53 -9.15
CA ILE A 220 -5.90 10.09 -8.38
C ILE A 220 -6.84 11.26 -8.13
N GLU A 221 -6.33 12.39 -7.63
CA GLU A 221 -7.14 13.58 -7.38
C GLU A 221 -7.70 14.15 -8.68
N ALA A 222 -6.87 14.29 -9.72
CA ALA A 222 -7.30 14.77 -11.02
C ALA A 222 -8.44 13.93 -11.61
N LEU A 223 -8.35 12.60 -11.52
CA LEU A 223 -9.41 11.73 -12.01
C LEU A 223 -10.66 11.80 -11.13
N THR A 224 -10.50 11.80 -9.80
CA THR A 224 -11.60 11.86 -8.82
C THR A 224 -12.48 13.09 -9.02
N TRP A 225 -11.88 14.25 -9.30
CA TRP A 225 -12.59 15.51 -9.50
C TRP A 225 -12.92 15.83 -10.96
N SER A 226 -12.70 14.89 -11.88
CA SER A 226 -12.98 15.08 -13.30
C SER A 226 -14.33 14.47 -13.72
N PRO A 227 -14.94 14.96 -14.82
CA PRO A 227 -16.07 14.30 -15.45
C PRO A 227 -15.78 12.84 -15.84
N ALA A 228 -14.54 12.54 -16.23
CA ALA A 228 -14.11 11.18 -16.58
C ALA A 228 -14.20 10.23 -15.38
N GLY A 229 -13.83 10.68 -14.18
CA GLY A 229 -14.00 9.92 -12.95
C GLY A 229 -15.47 9.65 -12.65
N THR A 230 -16.33 10.66 -12.75
CA THR A 230 -17.78 10.48 -12.57
C THR A 230 -18.37 9.48 -13.58
N LEU A 231 -17.97 9.54 -14.85
CA LEU A 231 -18.40 8.59 -15.87
C LEU A 231 -17.92 7.16 -15.55
N LEU A 232 -16.66 7.01 -15.13
CA LEU A 232 -16.11 5.72 -14.70
C LEU A 232 -16.91 5.14 -13.53
N TYR A 233 -17.14 5.92 -12.47
CA TYR A 233 -17.90 5.47 -11.31
C TYR A 233 -19.31 5.02 -11.70
N ASN A 234 -20.04 5.87 -12.42
CA ASN A 234 -21.41 5.58 -12.85
C ASN A 234 -21.47 4.33 -13.74
N ALA A 235 -20.48 4.11 -14.61
CA ALA A 235 -20.40 2.91 -15.43
C ALA A 235 -20.16 1.65 -14.60
N VAL A 236 -19.28 1.71 -13.59
CA VAL A 236 -18.96 0.57 -12.72
C VAL A 236 -20.13 0.19 -11.82
N VAL A 237 -20.85 1.16 -11.25
CA VAL A 237 -21.97 0.87 -10.33
C VAL A 237 -23.32 0.67 -11.03
N ALA A 238 -23.38 0.83 -12.36
CA ALA A 238 -24.62 0.71 -13.11
C ALA A 238 -25.32 -0.64 -12.87
N GLY A 239 -26.57 -0.60 -12.40
CA GLY A 239 -27.37 -1.79 -12.13
C GLY A 239 -26.99 -2.54 -10.84
N THR A 240 -26.13 -1.98 -9.98
CA THR A 240 -25.72 -2.57 -8.70
C THR A 240 -26.25 -1.75 -7.51
N SER A 241 -26.11 -2.26 -6.28
CA SER A 241 -26.51 -1.52 -5.08
C SER A 241 -25.68 -0.25 -4.84
N GLY A 242 -24.45 -0.23 -5.34
CA GLY A 242 -23.55 0.91 -5.32
C GLY A 242 -24.09 2.15 -6.04
N ALA A 243 -25.01 1.99 -7.00
CA ALA A 243 -25.63 3.12 -7.70
C ALA A 243 -26.45 4.04 -6.79
N ALA A 244 -26.85 3.56 -5.61
CA ALA A 244 -27.55 4.36 -4.61
C ALA A 244 -26.61 5.25 -3.76
N VAL A 245 -25.29 5.06 -3.88
CA VAL A 245 -24.29 5.84 -3.13
C VAL A 245 -23.76 6.95 -4.04
N ALA A 246 -23.75 8.19 -3.55
CA ALA A 246 -23.18 9.30 -4.31
C ALA A 246 -21.65 9.14 -4.44
N ALA A 247 -21.14 9.36 -5.66
CA ALA A 247 -19.74 9.13 -6.01
C ALA A 247 -18.73 9.86 -5.11
N LEU A 248 -19.07 11.10 -4.72
CA LEU A 248 -18.18 12.00 -3.98
C LEU A 248 -18.61 12.22 -2.54
N ASP A 249 -19.74 11.70 -2.08
CA ASP A 249 -20.16 11.87 -0.69
C ASP A 249 -19.54 10.78 0.19
N PHE A 250 -19.28 11.12 1.45
CA PHE A 250 -18.91 10.13 2.45
C PHE A 250 -20.16 9.34 2.84
N PRO A 251 -20.14 7.99 2.75
CA PRO A 251 -21.24 7.18 3.25
C PRO A 251 -21.51 7.46 4.74
N PRO A 252 -22.74 7.20 5.23
CA PRO A 252 -23.01 7.33 6.66
C PRO A 252 -22.18 6.30 7.46
N PRO A 253 -21.73 6.64 8.68
CA PRO A 253 -21.07 5.68 9.55
C PRO A 253 -22.03 4.54 9.93
N PRO A 254 -21.52 3.33 10.22
CA PRO A 254 -22.35 2.22 10.68
C PRO A 254 -23.03 2.58 12.02
N GLY A 255 -24.35 2.47 12.07
CA GLY A 255 -25.16 2.82 13.24
C GLY A 255 -26.63 3.06 12.86
N PRO A 256 -27.52 3.31 13.84
CA PRO A 256 -28.89 3.71 13.55
C PRO A 256 -28.90 5.01 12.74
N PRO A 257 -29.87 5.18 11.82
CA PRO A 257 -29.95 6.39 11.00
C PRO A 257 -30.02 7.64 11.89
N PRO A 258 -29.44 8.77 11.45
CA PRO A 258 -29.55 10.03 12.19
C PRO A 258 -31.03 10.34 12.44
N ALA A 259 -31.34 10.83 13.64
CA ALA A 259 -32.70 11.21 14.00
C ALA A 259 -33.25 12.20 12.95
N PRO A 260 -34.51 12.06 12.51
CA PRO A 260 -35.10 13.00 11.56
C PRO A 260 -34.96 14.41 12.12
N ALA A 261 -34.55 15.34 11.27
CA ALA A 261 -34.48 16.75 11.64
C ALA A 261 -35.84 17.17 12.22
N PRO A 262 -35.87 18.00 13.29
CA PRO A 262 -37.14 18.52 13.79
C PRO A 262 -37.86 19.18 12.62
N GLY A 263 -39.03 18.66 12.27
CA GLY A 263 -39.86 19.24 11.21
C GLY A 263 -40.10 20.71 11.52
N PRO A 264 -40.32 21.56 10.49
CA PRO A 264 -40.64 22.96 10.71
C PRO A 264 -41.81 23.01 11.69
N GLY A 265 -41.54 23.52 12.90
CA GLY A 265 -42.49 23.50 13.99
C GLY A 265 -43.81 24.08 13.50
N SER A 266 -44.90 23.34 13.71
CA SER A 266 -46.25 23.90 13.69
C SER A 266 -46.38 24.86 14.86
N GLY A 267 -45.75 26.04 14.72
CA GLY A 267 -46.06 27.21 15.52
C GLY A 267 -47.41 27.74 15.05
N ALA A 268 -48.46 27.25 15.69
CA ALA A 268 -49.74 27.92 15.79
C ALA A 268 -49.72 28.84 17.03
#